data_AF-A0A1T3WNI4-F1
#
_entry.id   AF-A0A1T3WNI4-F1
#
_cell.length_a   1.000
_cell.length_b   1.000
_cell.length_c   1.000
_cell.angle_alpha   90.00
_cell.angle_beta   90.00
_cell.angle_gamma   90.00
#
_symmetry.space_group_name_H-M   'P 1'
#
loop_
_entity.id
_entity.type
_entity.pdbx_description
1 polymer ?
#
loop_
_entity_poly.entity_id
_entity_poly.type
_entity_poly.pdbx_seq_one_letter_code
_entity_poly.pdbx_strand_id
1 'polypeptide(L)'
;LDEGAIPGGYVRDIVERVMPSILLGRKDGLTRVDEFEARHVAETGSQLLARSTVIAERVEQGTLAIVGLTYHLADGRVALRDHLGDIGDA
;
A
#
# COMPACT_ATOMS: atom_id res chain seq x y z
N LEU A 1 11.65 -9.92 -14.03
CA LEU A 1 12.72 -9.03 -13.51
C LEU A 1 13.39 -9.85 -12.42
N ASP A 2 14.35 -10.69 -12.80
CA ASP A 2 14.64 -11.93 -12.04
C ASP A 2 15.97 -11.88 -11.27
N GLU A 3 16.68 -10.75 -11.26
CA GLU A 3 18.04 -10.69 -10.67
C GLU A 3 18.15 -9.96 -9.33
N GLY A 4 17.07 -9.39 -8.78
CA GLY A 4 17.12 -8.76 -7.43
C GLY A 4 18.17 -7.65 -7.28
N ALA A 5 18.61 -7.06 -8.39
CA ALA A 5 19.64 -6.02 -8.39
C ALA A 5 19.14 -4.78 -7.64
N ILE A 6 19.82 -4.41 -6.56
CA ILE A 6 19.51 -3.18 -5.82
C ILE A 6 20.15 -2.01 -6.57
N PRO A 7 19.36 -1.04 -7.06
CA PRO A 7 19.90 0.11 -7.77
C PRO A 7 20.81 0.96 -6.86
N GLY A 8 21.67 1.75 -7.48
CA GLY A 8 22.47 2.77 -6.78
C GLY A 8 21.72 4.10 -6.64
N GLY A 9 22.31 5.04 -5.90
CA GLY A 9 21.80 6.40 -5.73
C GLY A 9 20.40 6.46 -5.10
N TYR A 10 19.67 7.56 -5.33
CA TYR A 10 18.35 7.80 -4.73
C TYR A 10 17.25 6.81 -5.14
N VAL A 11 17.45 6.03 -6.21
CA VAL A 11 16.50 4.96 -6.59
C VAL A 11 16.51 3.85 -5.54
N ARG A 12 17.66 3.61 -4.88
CA ARG A 12 17.77 2.68 -3.76
C ARG A 12 16.80 3.02 -2.64
N ASP A 13 16.74 4.30 -2.26
CA ASP A 13 15.90 4.77 -1.15
C ASP A 13 14.42 4.46 -1.39
N ILE A 14 13.98 4.48 -2.65
CA ILE A 14 12.62 4.10 -3.02
C ILE A 14 12.43 2.59 -2.94
N VAL A 15 13.34 1.80 -3.52
CA VAL A 15 13.27 0.33 -3.48
C VAL A 15 13.26 -0.19 -2.03
N GLU A 16 14.08 0.39 -1.15
CA GLU A 16 14.17 0.02 0.26
C GLU A 16 12.86 0.29 1.03
N ARG A 17 12.07 1.31 0.62
CA ARG A 17 10.76 1.58 1.23
C ARG A 17 9.66 0.62 0.79
N VAL A 18 9.78 0.01 -0.39
CA VAL A 18 8.81 -0.97 -0.91
C VAL A 18 9.12 -2.39 -0.43
N MET A 19 10.39 -2.70 -0.20
CA MET A 19 10.87 -4.03 0.17
C MET A 19 10.09 -4.70 1.32
N PRO A 20 9.73 -4.01 2.43
CA PRO A 20 8.99 -4.64 3.52
C PRO A 20 7.66 -5.25 3.08
N SER A 21 6.91 -4.58 2.21
CA SER A 21 5.63 -5.07 1.70
C SER A 21 5.80 -6.31 0.81
N ILE A 22 6.90 -6.39 0.06
CA ILE A 22 7.23 -7.57 -0.76
C ILE A 22 7.60 -8.76 0.12
N LEU A 23 8.44 -8.54 1.13
CA LEU A 23 8.86 -9.59 2.06
C LEU A 23 7.67 -10.15 2.85
N LEU A 24 6.79 -9.26 3.33
CA LEU A 24 5.58 -9.67 4.03
C LEU A 24 4.61 -10.41 3.10
N GLY A 25 4.39 -9.92 1.88
CA GLY A 25 3.59 -10.63 0.88
C GLY A 25 4.12 -12.02 0.56
N ARG A 26 5.44 -12.17 0.40
CA ARG A 26 6.07 -13.48 0.12
C ARG A 26 5.90 -14.44 1.29
N LYS A 27 6.02 -13.93 2.53
CA LYS A 27 5.78 -14.71 3.75
C LYS A 27 4.33 -15.24 3.78
N ASP A 28 3.38 -14.45 3.28
CA ASP A 28 1.96 -14.81 3.21
C ASP A 28 1.60 -15.61 1.94
N GLY A 29 2.59 -16.00 1.13
CA GLY A 29 2.41 -16.83 -0.05
C GLY A 29 2.00 -16.09 -1.32
N LEU A 30 2.04 -14.76 -1.35
CA LEU A 30 1.81 -13.98 -2.56
C LEU A 30 2.92 -14.23 -3.57
N THR A 31 2.55 -14.32 -4.85
CA THR A 31 3.48 -14.67 -5.93
C THR A 31 3.36 -13.75 -7.14
N ARG A 32 2.21 -13.10 -7.33
CA ARG A 32 1.96 -12.24 -8.48
C ARG A 32 2.24 -10.78 -8.14
N VAL A 33 2.62 -10.01 -9.16
CA VAL A 33 2.94 -8.58 -9.00
C VAL A 33 1.73 -7.78 -8.50
N ASP A 34 0.54 -8.04 -9.03
CA ASP A 34 -0.69 -7.34 -8.62
C ASP A 34 -1.10 -7.62 -7.16
N GLU A 35 -0.75 -8.80 -6.64
CA GLU A 35 -0.93 -9.13 -5.22
C GLU A 35 0.01 -8.29 -4.35
N PHE A 36 1.28 -8.16 -4.76
CA PHE A 36 2.25 -7.31 -4.05
C PHE A 36 1.90 -5.82 -4.13
N GLU A 37 1.37 -5.35 -5.26
CA GLU A 37 0.87 -3.98 -5.41
C GLU A 37 -0.27 -3.70 -4.43
N ALA A 38 -1.28 -4.58 -4.39
CA ALA A 38 -2.39 -4.45 -3.45
C ALA A 38 -1.91 -4.47 -1.99
N ARG A 39 -0.96 -5.36 -1.66
CA ARG A 39 -0.33 -5.40 -0.32
C ARG A 39 0.39 -4.10 0.01
N HIS A 40 1.18 -3.57 -0.91
CA HIS A 40 1.92 -2.33 -0.68
C HIS A 40 1.01 -1.11 -0.49
N VAL A 41 -0.13 -1.07 -1.19
CA VAL A 41 -1.16 -0.04 -0.99
C VAL A 41 -1.72 -0.09 0.43
N ALA A 42 -2.11 -1.26 0.93
CA ALA A 42 -2.61 -1.44 2.29
C ALA A 42 -1.56 -1.07 3.35
N GLU A 43 -0.31 -1.52 3.17
CA GLU A 43 0.81 -1.18 4.07
C GLU A 43 1.07 0.33 4.12
N THR A 44 0.94 1.01 2.98
CA THR A 44 1.09 2.47 2.91
C THR A 44 0.00 3.17 3.72
N GLY A 45 -1.26 2.72 3.60
CA GLY A 45 -2.37 3.23 4.42
C GLY A 45 -2.12 3.05 5.92
N SER A 46 -1.70 1.86 6.32
CA SER A 46 -1.33 1.54 7.70
C SER A 46 -0.17 2.42 8.21
N GLN A 47 0.86 2.66 7.39
CA GLN A 47 1.98 3.54 7.75
C GLN A 47 1.55 5.00 7.94
N LEU A 48 0.63 5.51 7.10
CA LEU A 48 0.09 6.86 7.26
C LEU A 48 -0.64 6.99 8.59
N LEU A 49 -1.48 6.01 8.93
CA LEU A 49 -2.20 5.97 10.21
C LEU A 49 -1.22 5.89 11.39
N ALA A 50 -0.23 5.01 11.33
CA ALA A 50 0.71 4.77 12.42
C ALA A 50 1.69 5.94 12.67
N ARG A 51 2.05 6.70 11.64
CA ARG A 51 3.09 7.74 11.73
C ARG A 51 2.55 9.16 11.92
N SER A 52 1.28 9.40 11.60
CA SER A 52 0.68 10.73 11.69
C SER A 52 -0.43 10.74 12.73
N THR A 53 -0.16 11.33 13.90
CA THR A 53 -1.17 11.52 14.95
C THR A 53 -2.38 12.30 14.43
N VAL A 54 -2.15 13.30 13.59
CA VAL A 54 -3.16 14.12 12.91
C VAL A 54 -4.13 13.27 12.07
N ILE A 55 -3.61 12.25 11.38
CA ILE A 55 -4.44 11.33 10.58
C ILE A 55 -5.15 10.33 11.51
N ALA A 56 -4.41 9.72 12.44
CA ALA A 56 -4.94 8.74 13.39
C ALA A 56 -6.13 9.30 14.18
N GLU A 57 -5.97 10.48 14.79
CA GLU A 57 -7.02 11.14 15.58
C GLU A 57 -8.28 11.41 14.73
N ARG A 58 -8.12 11.86 13.48
CA ARG A 58 -9.27 12.17 12.62
C ARG A 58 -10.00 10.92 12.13
N VAL A 59 -9.25 9.84 11.86
CA VAL A 59 -9.83 8.54 11.51
C VAL A 59 -10.59 7.96 12.70
N GLU A 60 -10.02 8.02 13.91
CA GLU A 60 -10.69 7.58 15.14
C GLU A 60 -11.95 8.41 15.45
N GLN A 61 -11.92 9.72 15.19
CA GLN A 61 -13.08 10.61 15.32
C GLN A 61 -14.13 10.42 14.22
N GLY A 62 -13.87 9.57 13.21
CA GLY A 62 -14.78 9.37 12.08
C GLY A 62 -14.90 10.58 11.15
N THR A 63 -13.93 11.51 11.18
CA THR A 63 -13.92 12.73 10.35
C THR A 63 -12.99 12.62 9.14
N LEU A 64 -12.26 11.50 9.02
CA LEU A 64 -11.36 11.17 7.92
C LEU A 64 -11.40 9.66 7.70
N ALA A 65 -11.22 9.24 6.44
CA ALA A 65 -10.91 7.86 6.10
C ALA A 65 -9.73 7.83 5.12
N ILE A 66 -8.97 6.73 5.15
CA ILE A 66 -7.92 6.43 4.15
C ILE A 66 -8.46 5.34 3.24
N VAL A 67 -8.33 5.53 1.92
CA VAL A 67 -8.76 4.55 0.92
C VAL A 67 -7.56 4.09 0.10
N GLY A 68 -7.34 2.78 0.08
CA GLY A 68 -6.32 2.13 -0.74
C GLY A 68 -6.90 1.64 -2.05
N LEU A 69 -6.41 2.17 -3.17
CA LEU A 69 -6.91 1.87 -4.51
C LEU A 69 -5.77 1.40 -5.42
N THR A 70 -6.06 0.50 -6.36
CA THR A 70 -5.16 0.22 -7.50
C THR A 70 -5.84 0.58 -8.82
N TYR A 71 -5.10 1.21 -9.72
CA TYR A 71 -5.57 1.54 -11.06
C TYR A 71 -5.10 0.50 -12.07
N HIS A 72 -6.03 -0.04 -12.86
CA HIS A 72 -5.72 -0.99 -13.91
C HIS A 72 -5.57 -0.26 -15.24
N LEU A 73 -4.33 -0.14 -15.74
CA LEU A 73 -4.00 0.64 -16.94
C LEU A 73 -4.70 0.12 -18.21
N ALA A 74 -5.01 -1.18 -18.29
CA ALA A 74 -5.54 -1.81 -19.50
C ALA A 74 -7.01 -1.45 -19.79
N ASP A 75 -7.81 -1.24 -18.75
CA ASP A 75 -9.25 -0.99 -18.87
C ASP A 75 -9.72 0.25 -18.10
N GLY A 76 -8.80 0.96 -17.44
CA GLY A 76 -9.05 2.19 -16.70
C GLY A 76 -9.82 1.99 -15.39
N ARG A 77 -10.03 0.75 -14.94
CA ARG A 77 -10.79 0.46 -13.72
C ARG A 77 -9.97 0.76 -12.48
N VAL A 78 -10.66 1.19 -11.43
CA VAL A 78 -10.12 1.35 -10.08
C VAL A 78 -10.68 0.24 -9.21
N ALA A 79 -9.81 -0.51 -8.55
CA ALA A 79 -10.20 -1.54 -7.59
C ALA A 79 -9.91 -1.05 -6.17
N LEU A 80 -10.94 -1.07 -5.31
CA LEU A 80 -10.77 -0.91 -3.87
C LEU A 80 -9.98 -2.09 -3.32
N ARG A 81 -8.93 -1.80 -2.55
CA ARG A 81 -8.08 -2.81 -1.91
C ARG A 81 -8.23 -2.83 -0.41
N ASP A 82 -8.32 -1.66 0.21
CA ASP A 82 -8.44 -1.52 1.65
C ASP A 82 -9.03 -0.15 2.01
N HIS A 83 -9.57 -0.02 3.22
CA HIS A 83 -9.93 1.26 3.80
C HIS A 83 -9.73 1.28 5.31
N LEU A 84 -9.33 2.44 5.84
CA LEU A 84 -9.19 2.70 7.27
C LEU A 84 -10.11 3.85 7.65
N GLY A 85 -11.10 3.57 8.48
CA GLY A 85 -12.23 4.47 8.74
C GLY A 85 -13.46 4.12 7.89
N ASP A 86 -14.58 4.76 8.20
CA ASP A 86 -15.85 4.55 7.52
C ASP A 86 -15.88 5.30 6.17
N ILE A 87 -16.28 4.61 5.11
CA ILE A 87 -16.44 5.16 3.74
C ILE A 87 -17.88 4.99 3.21
N GLY A 88 -18.82 4.57 4.06
CA GLY A 88 -20.17 4.16 3.68
C GLY A 88 -20.20 2.77 3.03
N ASP A 89 -21.20 2.53 2.18
CA ASP A 89 -21.33 1.27 1.44
C ASP A 89 -20.29 1.22 0.30
N ALA A 90 -19.35 0.27 0.42
CA ALA A 90 -18.23 0.03 -0.51
C ALA A 90 -18.56 -0.97 -1.63
#